data_AF-A0A2T1HSB2-F1
#
_entry.id   AF-A0A2T1HSB2-F1
#
_cell.length_a   1.000
_cell.length_b   1.000
_cell.length_c   1.000
_cell.angle_alpha   90.00
_cell.angle_beta   90.00
_cell.angle_gamma   90.00
#
_symmetry.space_group_name_H-M   'P 1'
#
loop_
_entity.id
_entity.type
_entity.pdbx_description
1 polymer ?
#
loop_
_entity_poly.entity_id
_entity_poly.type
_entity_poly.pdbx_seq_one_letter_code
_entity_poly.pdbx_strand_id
1 'polypeptide(L)'
;MMNGFQQAIATRSFPARARRAIRAFAPSSRLHYERERMLWRLVPLGLGRLPAGEPARTQAIVLLLAKALRAERALGRAGHWTYDLNRHLGLLQAYKAERATLKRDSPRAAPLGEAGAPR
;
A
#
# COMPACT_ATOMS: atom_id res chain seq x y z
N MET A 1 18.10 -29.93 -26.05
CA MET A 1 18.89 -29.71 -24.81
C MET A 1 18.68 -28.25 -24.41
N MET A 2 17.85 -27.96 -23.40
CA MET A 2 17.45 -26.58 -23.05
C MET A 2 17.75 -26.28 -21.57
N ASN A 3 18.80 -25.46 -21.41
CA ASN A 3 19.09 -24.45 -20.38
C ASN A 3 18.56 -24.64 -18.95
N GLY A 4 19.47 -25.04 -18.07
CA GLY A 4 19.34 -24.92 -16.62
C GLY A 4 19.59 -23.50 -16.11
N PHE A 5 18.59 -22.62 -16.20
CA PHE A 5 18.53 -21.36 -15.45
C PHE A 5 17.80 -21.52 -14.11
N GLN A 6 18.06 -22.63 -13.42
CA GLN A 6 17.62 -22.87 -12.06
C GLN A 6 18.84 -22.87 -11.15
N GLN A 7 19.29 -21.71 -10.68
CA GLN A 7 20.11 -21.65 -9.46
C GLN A 7 19.72 -20.45 -8.57
N ALA A 8 18.95 -20.80 -7.55
CA ALA A 8 19.00 -20.31 -6.17
C ALA A 8 19.19 -18.80 -5.92
N ILE A 9 18.07 -18.08 -5.78
CA ILE A 9 18.04 -16.88 -4.92
C ILE A 9 18.03 -17.37 -3.47
N ALA A 10 19.19 -17.87 -3.02
CA ALA A 10 19.43 -18.17 -1.63
C ALA A 10 19.26 -16.89 -0.82
N THR A 11 18.52 -17.01 0.28
CA THR A 11 18.30 -16.04 1.36
C THR A 11 19.60 -15.44 1.85
N ARG A 12 20.13 -14.41 1.17
CA ARG A 12 21.17 -13.54 1.74
C ARG A 12 20.52 -12.72 2.85
N SER A 13 20.68 -13.20 4.09
CA SER A 13 20.41 -12.40 5.28
C SER A 13 21.29 -11.15 5.19
N PHE A 14 20.65 -9.98 5.12
CA PHE A 14 21.39 -8.72 5.13
C PHE A 14 22.21 -8.62 6.42
N PRO A 15 23.51 -8.29 6.35
CA PRO A 15 24.32 -8.02 7.53
C PRO A 15 23.64 -6.99 8.44
N ALA A 16 23.85 -7.07 9.75
CA ALA A 16 23.21 -6.18 10.72
C ALA A 16 23.37 -4.69 10.39
N ARG A 17 24.53 -4.31 9.83
CA ARG A 17 24.82 -2.94 9.35
C ARG A 17 23.91 -2.53 8.19
N ALA A 18 23.68 -3.40 7.22
CA ALA A 18 22.77 -3.15 6.10
C ALA A 18 21.31 -3.04 6.59
N ARG A 19 20.88 -3.91 7.51
CA ARG A 19 19.55 -3.83 8.14
C ARG A 19 19.34 -2.51 8.89
N ARG A 20 20.36 -2.05 9.62
CA ARG A 20 20.32 -0.77 10.35
C ARG A 20 20.28 0.42 9.39
N ALA A 21 21.06 0.40 8.32
CA ALA A 21 21.04 1.43 7.28
C ALA A 21 19.65 1.51 6.59
N ILE A 22 19.07 0.36 6.22
CA ILE A 22 17.72 0.29 5.65
C ILE A 22 16.69 0.82 6.65
N ARG A 23 16.78 0.44 7.93
CA ARG A 23 15.85 0.91 8.97
C ARG A 23 16.00 2.40 9.27
N ALA A 24 17.22 2.94 9.19
CA ALA A 24 17.49 4.37 9.35
C ALA A 24 17.08 5.19 8.13
N PHE A 25 17.09 4.58 6.94
CA PHE A 25 16.60 5.19 5.71
C PHE A 25 15.08 5.10 5.57
N ALA A 26 14.42 4.11 6.17
CA ALA A 26 12.96 3.92 6.09
C ALA A 26 12.09 5.16 6.49
N PRO A 27 12.46 5.98 7.49
CA PRO A 27 11.78 7.24 7.79
C PRO A 27 11.95 8.28 6.67
N SER A 28 13.15 8.35 6.08
CA SER A 28 13.51 9.24 4.97
C SER A 28 12.92 8.79 3.64
N SER A 29 12.75 7.48 3.48
CA SER A 29 12.07 6.84 2.35
C SER A 29 10.55 6.85 2.51
N ARG A 30 9.99 7.71 3.36
CA ARG A 30 8.67 8.32 3.08
C ARG A 30 8.79 9.12 1.79
N LEU A 31 9.04 8.43 0.69
CA LEU A 31 8.80 8.91 -0.65
C LEU A 31 7.39 9.48 -0.58
N HIS A 32 7.29 10.80 -0.78
CA HIS A 32 6.03 11.52 -0.74
C HIS A 32 5.04 10.72 -1.58
N TYR A 33 4.00 10.19 -0.94
CA TYR A 33 2.93 9.54 -1.66
C TYR A 33 2.22 10.64 -2.45
N GLU A 34 2.67 10.84 -3.68
CA GLU A 34 2.04 11.74 -4.65
C GLU A 34 0.86 10.98 -5.25
N ARG A 35 -0.29 11.15 -4.59
CA ARG A 35 -1.52 10.42 -4.86
C ARG A 35 -1.80 10.23 -6.35
N GLU A 36 -1.82 11.33 -7.10
CA GLU A 36 -2.19 11.31 -8.52
C GLU A 36 -1.17 10.54 -9.38
N ARG A 37 0.12 10.84 -9.23
CA ARG A 37 1.20 10.23 -10.00
C ARG A 37 1.36 8.74 -9.69
N MET A 38 1.20 8.36 -8.44
CA MET A 38 1.34 6.96 -8.01
C MET A 38 0.10 6.13 -8.38
N LEU A 39 -1.11 6.64 -8.18
CA LEU A 39 -2.33 5.88 -8.50
C LEU A 39 -2.46 5.62 -10.01
N TRP A 40 -2.09 6.59 -10.86
CA TRP A 40 -2.10 6.41 -12.32
C TRP A 40 -1.29 5.21 -12.80
N ARG A 41 -0.15 4.92 -12.15
CA ARG A 41 0.75 3.80 -12.52
C ARG A 41 0.35 2.46 -11.89
N LEU A 42 -0.26 2.49 -10.71
CA LEU A 42 -0.50 1.29 -9.90
C LEU A 42 -1.86 0.65 -10.16
N VAL A 43 -2.88 1.46 -10.41
CA VAL A 43 -4.25 1.00 -10.62
C VAL A 43 -4.71 1.46 -12.00
N PRO A 44 -4.50 0.64 -13.06
CA PRO A 44 -5.23 0.85 -14.29
C PRO A 44 -6.70 0.55 -13.97
N LEU A 45 -7.59 1.47 -14.37
CA LEU A 45 -9.05 1.46 -14.25
C LEU A 45 -9.63 2.38 -13.15
N GLY A 46 -10.22 3.49 -13.62
CA GLY A 46 -11.44 4.04 -13.03
C GLY A 46 -11.31 5.07 -11.90
N LEU A 47 -10.17 5.77 -11.74
CA LEU A 47 -10.11 6.91 -10.81
C LEU A 47 -11.22 7.95 -11.10
N GLY A 48 -11.62 8.10 -12.37
CA GLY A 48 -12.73 8.96 -12.78
C GLY A 48 -14.14 8.49 -12.37
N ARG A 49 -14.30 7.26 -11.88
CA ARG A 49 -15.59 6.74 -11.34
C ARG A 49 -15.64 6.73 -9.81
N LEU A 50 -14.63 7.30 -9.15
CA LEU A 50 -14.64 7.40 -7.70
C LEU A 50 -15.78 8.32 -7.25
N PRO A 51 -16.43 8.01 -6.12
CA PRO A 51 -17.48 8.86 -5.58
C PRO A 51 -16.97 10.29 -5.33
N ALA A 52 -17.88 11.25 -5.36
CA ALA A 52 -17.62 12.61 -4.91
C ALA A 52 -17.42 12.62 -3.38
N GLY A 53 -16.56 13.52 -2.90
CA GLY A 53 -16.25 13.65 -1.48
C GLY A 53 -15.04 12.83 -1.03
N GLU A 54 -14.16 13.47 -0.26
CA GLU A 54 -12.84 12.97 0.12
C GLU A 54 -12.84 11.66 0.94
N PRO A 55 -13.74 11.43 1.93
CA PRO A 55 -13.71 10.18 2.69
C PRO A 55 -14.19 8.97 1.86
N ALA A 56 -15.27 9.13 1.10
CA ALA A 56 -15.81 8.06 0.23
C ALA A 56 -14.84 7.71 -0.90
N ARG A 57 -14.22 8.72 -1.51
CA ARG A 57 -13.17 8.56 -2.54
C ARG A 57 -11.97 7.80 -2.00
N THR A 58 -11.47 8.19 -0.83
CA THR A 58 -10.35 7.54 -0.16
C THR A 58 -10.68 6.08 0.17
N GLN A 59 -11.88 5.79 0.67
CA GLN A 59 -12.32 4.42 0.95
C GLN A 59 -12.33 3.56 -0.32
N ALA A 60 -12.86 4.07 -1.43
CA ALA A 60 -12.87 3.36 -2.70
C ALA A 60 -11.45 3.08 -3.23
N ILE A 61 -10.54 4.05 -3.13
CA ILE A 61 -9.12 3.87 -3.47
C ILE A 61 -8.47 2.77 -2.61
N VAL A 62 -8.71 2.76 -1.29
CA VAL A 62 -8.19 1.73 -0.38
C VAL A 62 -8.65 0.33 -0.80
N LEU A 63 -9.90 0.17 -1.20
CA LEU A 63 -10.45 -1.12 -1.66
C LEU A 63 -9.80 -1.58 -2.97
N LEU A 64 -9.60 -0.67 -3.93
CA LEU A 64 -8.92 -0.96 -5.20
C LEU A 64 -7.47 -1.40 -4.97
N LEU A 65 -6.74 -0.66 -4.13
CA LEU A 65 -5.35 -0.98 -3.77
C LEU A 65 -5.26 -2.34 -3.05
N ALA A 66 -6.20 -2.64 -2.16
CA ALA A 66 -6.26 -3.94 -1.49
C ALA A 66 -6.49 -5.09 -2.48
N LYS A 67 -7.40 -4.91 -3.45
CA LYS A 67 -7.64 -5.90 -4.51
C LYS A 67 -6.40 -6.13 -5.36
N ALA A 68 -5.75 -5.05 -5.81
CA ALA A 68 -4.53 -5.11 -6.60
C ALA A 68 -3.38 -5.80 -5.83
N LEU A 69 -3.19 -5.48 -4.54
CA LEU A 69 -2.20 -6.16 -3.69
C LEU A 69 -2.42 -7.66 -3.57
N ARG A 70 -3.68 -8.10 -3.42
CA ARG A 70 -4.00 -9.52 -3.34
C ARG A 70 -3.67 -10.23 -4.65
N ALA A 71 -4.01 -9.63 -5.79
CA ALA A 71 -3.69 -10.16 -7.11
C ALA A 71 -2.18 -10.27 -7.32
N GLU A 72 -1.43 -9.20 -7.04
CA GLU A 72 0.04 -9.18 -7.15
C GLU A 72 0.70 -10.23 -6.24
N ARG A 73 0.21 -10.38 -5.00
CA ARG A 73 0.68 -11.40 -4.07
C ARG A 73 0.35 -12.82 -4.53
N ALA A 74 -0.76 -13.03 -5.24
CA ALA A 74 -1.11 -14.33 -5.81
C ALA A 74 -0.15 -14.69 -6.95
N LEU A 75 0.15 -13.74 -7.85
CA LEU A 75 1.15 -13.91 -8.91
C LEU A 75 2.53 -14.28 -8.34
N GLY A 76 2.99 -13.54 -7.32
CA GLY A 76 4.27 -13.82 -6.67
C GLY A 76 4.32 -15.19 -6.00
N ARG A 77 3.21 -15.65 -5.40
CA ARG A 77 3.12 -17.00 -4.83
C ARG A 77 3.09 -18.11 -5.88
N ALA A 78 2.52 -17.84 -7.04
CA ALA A 78 2.49 -18.77 -8.17
C ALA A 78 3.81 -18.81 -8.95
N GLY A 79 4.79 -17.95 -8.61
CA GLY A 79 6.01 -17.78 -9.41
C GLY A 79 5.72 -17.26 -10.81
N HIS A 80 4.59 -16.57 -11.00
CA HIS A 80 4.16 -16.11 -12.30
C HIS A 80 5.11 -15.03 -12.82
N TRP A 81 5.49 -15.11 -14.09
CA TRP A 81 6.50 -14.22 -14.70
C TRP A 81 6.11 -12.74 -14.70
N THR A 82 4.82 -12.42 -14.62
CA THR A 82 4.30 -11.05 -14.53
C THR A 82 4.37 -10.45 -13.13
N TYR A 83 4.79 -11.22 -12.12
CA TYR A 83 4.97 -10.69 -10.77
C TYR A 83 6.04 -9.60 -10.78
N ASP A 84 5.69 -8.43 -10.29
CA ASP A 84 6.62 -7.30 -10.19
C ASP A 84 6.73 -6.84 -8.72
N LEU A 85 7.93 -7.03 -8.15
CA LEU A 85 8.23 -6.62 -6.78
C LEU A 85 8.12 -5.09 -6.58
N ASN A 86 8.54 -4.30 -7.56
CA ASN A 86 8.44 -2.84 -7.49
C ASN A 86 6.98 -2.39 -7.50
N ARG A 87 6.17 -3.03 -8.34
CA ARG A 87 4.72 -2.84 -8.36
C ARG A 87 4.09 -3.21 -7.01
N HIS A 88 4.48 -4.34 -6.43
CA HIS A 88 4.02 -4.77 -5.10
C HIS A 88 4.36 -3.74 -4.01
N LEU A 89 5.60 -3.25 -3.98
CA LEU A 89 6.04 -2.25 -3.01
C LEU A 89 5.29 -0.92 -3.18
N GLY A 90 5.10 -0.47 -4.42
CA GLY A 90 4.33 0.74 -4.72
C GLY A 90 2.87 0.62 -4.27
N LEU A 91 2.22 -0.51 -4.57
CA LEU A 91 0.86 -0.80 -4.12
C LEU A 91 0.76 -0.81 -2.58
N LEU A 92 1.75 -1.39 -1.89
CA LEU A 92 1.76 -1.47 -0.44
C LEU A 92 1.95 -0.10 0.21
N GLN A 93 2.81 0.74 -0.37
CA GLN A 93 3.04 2.10 0.09
C GLN A 93 1.78 2.95 -0.08
N ALA A 94 1.16 2.95 -1.26
CA ALA A 94 -0.08 3.68 -1.53
C ALA A 94 -1.21 3.23 -0.60
N TYR A 95 -1.38 1.92 -0.39
CA TYR A 95 -2.42 1.39 0.49
C TYR A 95 -2.25 1.87 1.94
N LYS A 96 -1.02 1.87 2.46
CA LYS A 96 -0.73 2.35 3.82
C LYS A 96 -1.02 3.85 3.96
N ALA A 97 -0.63 4.65 2.96
CA ALA A 97 -0.88 6.09 2.97
C ALA A 97 -2.39 6.40 2.97
N GLU A 98 -3.15 5.80 2.05
CA GLU A 98 -4.59 6.03 1.93
C GLU A 98 -5.37 5.52 3.15
N ARG A 99 -4.95 4.41 3.77
CA ARG A 99 -5.53 3.97 5.04
C ARG A 99 -5.28 4.91 6.20
N ALA A 100 -4.11 5.56 6.24
CA ALA A 100 -3.81 6.55 7.26
C ALA A 100 -4.68 7.80 7.06
N THR A 101 -4.85 8.26 5.81
CA THR A 101 -5.79 9.33 5.44
C THR A 101 -7.21 9.00 5.88
N LEU A 102 -7.71 7.81 5.52
CA LEU A 102 -9.06 7.38 5.91
C LEU A 102 -9.26 7.35 7.44
N LYS A 103 -8.25 6.91 8.19
CA LYS A 103 -8.30 6.89 9.67
C LYS A 103 -8.32 8.31 10.27
N ARG A 104 -7.61 9.25 9.65
CA ARG A 104 -7.59 10.66 10.06
C ARG A 104 -8.94 11.34 9.78
N ASP A 105 -9.52 11.02 8.63
CA ASP A 105 -10.73 11.67 8.12
C ASP A 105 -12.01 10.96 8.57
N SER A 106 -11.93 9.72 9.08
CA SER A 106 -13.00 9.10 9.83
C SER A 106 -13.25 9.93 11.10
N PRO A 107 -14.47 10.47 11.30
CA PRO A 107 -14.80 11.12 12.55
C PRO A 107 -14.57 10.08 13.64
N ARG A 108 -13.59 10.34 14.51
CA ARG A 108 -13.47 9.63 15.78
C ARG A 108 -14.86 9.68 16.38
N ALA A 109 -15.48 8.52 16.60
CA ALA A 109 -16.75 8.43 17.32
C ALA A 109 -16.62 9.33 18.55
N ALA A 110 -17.35 10.45 18.54
CA ALA A 110 -17.45 11.32 19.69
C ALA A 110 -17.80 10.40 20.87
N PRO A 111 -17.15 10.53 22.03
CA PRO A 111 -17.57 9.78 23.19
C PRO A 111 -19.06 10.09 23.42
N LEU A 112 -19.91 9.09 23.20
CA LEU A 112 -21.29 9.08 23.65
C LEU A 112 -21.24 9.24 25.16
N GLY A 113 -21.45 10.46 25.67
CA GLY A 113 -21.49 10.66 27.12
C GLY A 113 -21.08 12.03 27.65
N GLU A 114 -21.43 13.13 26.99
CA GLU A 114 -21.68 14.38 27.72
C GLU A 114 -23.04 14.92 27.29
N ALA A 115 -24.08 14.13 27.58
CA ALA A 115 -25.43 14.66 27.71
C ALA A 115 -25.44 15.55 28.96
N GLY A 116 -25.54 16.85 28.74
CA GLY A 116 -25.70 17.82 29.81
C GLY A 116 -26.85 17.42 30.73
N ALA A 117 -26.54 17.23 32.01
CA ALA A 117 -27.55 17.28 33.06
C ALA A 117 -28.02 18.74 33.18
N PRO A 118 -29.32 19.04 33.02
CA PRO A 118 -29.83 20.34 33.42
C PRO A 118 -29.67 20.50 34.94
N ARG A 119 -29.26 21.71 35.35
CA ARG A 119 -29.18 22.14 36.75
C ARG A 119 -30.56 22.28 37.37
#